data_AF-A0A2V6H5A8-F1
#
_entry.id   AF-A0A2V6H5A8-F1
#
_cell.length_a   1.000
_cell.length_b   1.000
_cell.length_c   1.000
_cell.angle_alpha   90.00
_cell.angle_beta   90.00
_cell.angle_gamma   90.00
#
_symmetry.space_group_name_H-M   'P 1'
#
loop_
_entity.id
_entity.type
_entity.pdbx_description
1 polymer ?
#
loop_
_entity_poly.entity_id
_entity_poly.type
_entity_poly.pdbx_seq_one_letter_code
_entity_poly.pdbx_strand_id
1 'polypeptide(L)'
;MMEYFPCMVLLANGEQHDCVYIAESNSYIRFWGVWPDEDPGKRAIRIEDVAQIQPSPFRLPFKFAREMYVVGESGMGYCIFTLHFADGTRQPYCTGNLIDFPEMPAGKSVCDVLALRPNQGRREESLGARQYYWCLFGGHSEKTFMQRLSHALRFS
;
A
#
# COMPACT_ATOMS: atom_id res chain seq x y z
N MET A 1 -9.18 1.01 12.77
CA MET A 1 -8.29 1.02 11.58
C MET A 1 -9.12 0.57 10.41
N MET A 2 -9.03 1.25 9.27
CA MET A 2 -9.71 0.85 8.04
C MET A 2 -9.01 -0.38 7.44
N GLU A 3 -9.77 -1.39 7.01
CA GLU A 3 -9.21 -2.51 6.24
C GLU A 3 -8.96 -2.10 4.80
N TYR A 4 -7.82 -2.53 4.26
CA TYR A 4 -7.47 -2.36 2.86
C TYR A 4 -6.54 -3.47 2.40
N PHE A 5 -6.45 -3.63 1.09
CA PHE A 5 -5.74 -4.71 0.43
C PHE A 5 -4.74 -4.14 -0.58
N PRO A 6 -3.44 -4.10 -0.25
CA PRO A 6 -2.38 -3.68 -1.17
C PRO A 6 -2.16 -4.76 -2.22
N CYS A 7 -2.29 -4.38 -3.49
CA CYS A 7 -2.22 -5.29 -4.63
C CYS A 7 -1.81 -4.57 -5.92
N MET A 8 -1.65 -5.36 -6.98
CA MET A 8 -1.62 -4.91 -8.36
C MET A 8 -2.98 -5.21 -9.00
N VAL A 9 -3.42 -4.35 -9.92
CA VAL A 9 -4.63 -4.57 -10.71
C VAL A 9 -4.34 -4.48 -12.20
N LEU A 10 -5.05 -5.31 -12.97
CA LEU A 10 -5.16 -5.20 -14.42
C LEU A 10 -6.56 -4.68 -14.76
N LEU A 11 -6.63 -3.60 -15.52
CA LEU A 11 -7.88 -3.01 -15.96
C LEU A 11 -8.42 -3.72 -17.21
N ALA A 12 -9.72 -3.58 -17.47
CA ALA A 12 -10.40 -4.17 -18.62
C ALA A 12 -9.86 -3.66 -19.98
N ASN A 13 -9.25 -2.48 -20.01
CA ASN A 13 -8.57 -1.91 -21.17
C ASN A 13 -7.14 -2.47 -21.36
N GLY A 14 -6.66 -3.34 -20.47
CA GLY A 14 -5.31 -3.92 -20.49
C GLY A 14 -4.24 -3.11 -19.74
N GLU A 15 -4.58 -1.96 -19.16
CA GLU A 15 -3.65 -1.16 -18.36
C GLU A 15 -3.36 -1.82 -17.00
N GLN A 16 -2.11 -1.76 -16.56
CA GLN A 16 -1.65 -2.35 -15.30
C GLN A 16 -1.26 -1.25 -14.31
N HIS A 17 -1.70 -1.38 -13.05
CA HIS A 17 -1.27 -0.54 -11.95
C HIS A 17 -0.74 -1.39 -10.80
N ASP A 18 0.56 -1.27 -10.52
CA ASP A 18 1.25 -2.13 -9.57
C ASP A 18 1.03 -1.78 -8.10
N CYS A 19 0.63 -0.55 -7.80
CA CYS A 19 0.50 -0.04 -6.44
C CYS A 19 -0.94 0.42 -6.23
N VAL A 20 -1.82 -0.49 -5.82
CA VAL A 20 -3.23 -0.19 -5.56
C VAL A 20 -3.61 -0.63 -4.17
N TYR A 21 -4.31 0.25 -3.45
CA TYR A 21 -5.02 -0.11 -2.23
C TYR A 21 -6.50 -0.25 -2.54
N ILE A 22 -7.03 -1.46 -2.33
CA ILE A 22 -8.46 -1.68 -2.42
C ILE A 22 -9.09 -1.60 -1.03
N ALA A 23 -10.17 -0.83 -0.88
CA ALA A 23 -10.85 -0.65 0.41
C ALA A 23 -12.38 -0.49 0.22
N GLU A 24 -13.15 -0.77 1.28
CA GLU A 24 -14.59 -0.53 1.27
C GLU A 24 -14.88 0.97 1.39
N SER A 25 -15.80 1.48 0.58
CA SER A 25 -16.01 2.92 0.37
C SER A 25 -16.56 3.63 1.61
N ASN A 26 -17.48 3.02 2.37
CA ASN A 26 -18.01 3.63 3.59
C ASN A 26 -16.98 3.69 4.72
N SER A 27 -16.15 2.66 4.85
CA SER A 27 -15.03 2.59 5.79
C SER A 27 -13.98 3.64 5.43
N TYR A 28 -13.70 3.78 4.13
CA TYR A 28 -12.81 4.80 3.59
C TYR A 28 -13.24 6.22 3.95
N ILE A 29 -14.45 6.62 3.57
CA ILE A 29 -14.90 8.01 3.80
C ILE A 29 -15.02 8.34 5.29
N ARG A 30 -15.40 7.37 6.13
CA ARG A 30 -15.42 7.57 7.60
C ARG A 30 -14.02 7.76 8.17
N PHE A 31 -13.02 7.08 7.62
CA PHE A 31 -11.65 7.15 8.12
C PHE A 31 -10.92 8.39 7.61
N TRP A 32 -11.04 8.71 6.32
CA TRP A 32 -10.29 9.79 5.67
C TRP A 32 -11.04 11.12 5.58
N GLY A 33 -12.38 11.11 5.67
CA GLY A 33 -13.21 12.31 5.63
C GLY A 33 -13.29 13.02 4.26
N VAL A 34 -12.62 12.51 3.24
CA VAL A 34 -12.58 13.05 1.87
C VAL A 34 -12.48 11.91 0.86
N TRP A 35 -13.14 12.02 -0.29
CA TRP A 35 -13.02 11.02 -1.36
C TRP A 35 -11.69 11.16 -2.12
N PRO A 36 -11.15 10.07 -2.72
CA PRO A 36 -9.86 10.15 -3.41
C PRO A 36 -9.82 11.11 -4.62
N ASP A 37 -10.96 11.33 -5.28
CA ASP A 37 -11.13 12.25 -6.41
C ASP A 37 -11.29 13.72 -5.99
N GLU A 38 -11.59 13.96 -4.72
CA GLU A 38 -11.69 15.30 -4.12
C GLU A 38 -10.37 15.77 -3.48
N ASP A 39 -9.36 14.89 -3.40
CA ASP A 39 -8.04 15.17 -2.83
C ASP A 39 -6.98 15.14 -3.95
N PRO A 40 -6.35 16.29 -4.29
CA PRO A 40 -5.36 16.35 -5.37
C PRO A 40 -4.08 15.55 -5.09
N GLY A 41 -3.83 15.17 -3.84
CA GLY A 41 -2.74 14.28 -3.45
C GLY A 41 -3.03 12.80 -3.69
N LYS A 42 -4.27 12.44 -4.04
CA LYS A 42 -4.71 11.06 -4.23
C LYS A 42 -5.05 10.77 -5.69
N ARG A 43 -5.09 9.47 -6.00
CA ARG A 43 -5.49 8.96 -7.31
C ARG A 43 -6.48 7.83 -7.11
N ALA A 44 -7.42 7.70 -8.04
CA ALA A 44 -8.47 6.71 -7.97
C ALA A 44 -8.50 5.83 -9.23
N ILE A 45 -8.79 4.56 -9.03
CA ILE A 45 -9.20 3.61 -10.07
C ILE A 45 -10.62 3.18 -9.74
N ARG A 46 -11.50 3.21 -10.73
CA ARG A 46 -12.87 2.73 -10.56
C ARG A 46 -12.87 1.22 -10.46
N ILE A 47 -13.62 0.67 -9.50
CA ILE A 47 -13.65 -0.78 -9.32
C ILE A 47 -14.29 -1.51 -10.51
N GLU A 48 -15.20 -0.85 -11.22
CA GLU A 48 -15.84 -1.40 -12.42
C GLU A 48 -14.84 -1.67 -13.56
N ASP A 49 -13.75 -0.91 -13.59
CA ASP A 49 -12.71 -1.04 -14.63
C ASP A 49 -11.72 -2.17 -14.30
N VAL A 50 -11.73 -2.72 -13.08
CA VAL A 50 -10.80 -3.76 -12.64
C VAL A 50 -11.22 -5.13 -13.19
N ALA A 51 -10.36 -5.70 -14.05
CA ALA A 51 -10.52 -7.03 -14.61
C ALA A 51 -9.89 -8.11 -13.74
N GLN A 52 -8.67 -7.87 -13.21
CA GLN A 52 -7.95 -8.82 -12.37
C GLN A 52 -7.23 -8.13 -11.20
N ILE A 53 -7.01 -8.90 -10.13
CA ILE A 53 -6.27 -8.49 -8.94
C ILE A 53 -5.16 -9.52 -8.71
N GLN A 54 -3.94 -9.07 -8.46
CA GLN A 54 -2.77 -9.92 -8.27
C GLN A 54 -1.88 -9.38 -7.14
N PRO A 55 -0.99 -10.21 -6.55
CA PRO A 55 0.04 -9.70 -5.65
C PRO A 55 0.91 -8.66 -6.35
N SER A 56 1.19 -7.55 -5.67
CA SER A 56 2.09 -6.52 -6.21
C SER A 56 3.56 -6.91 -6.00
N PRO A 57 4.41 -6.80 -7.03
CA PRO A 57 5.85 -7.06 -6.90
C PRO A 57 6.59 -5.97 -6.09
N PHE A 58 5.93 -4.85 -5.78
CA PHE A 58 6.50 -3.75 -5.01
C PHE A 58 5.96 -3.68 -3.59
N ARG A 59 5.11 -4.64 -3.20
CA ARG A 59 4.57 -4.69 -1.86
C ARG A 59 5.63 -5.20 -0.89
N LEU A 60 5.84 -4.48 0.20
CA LEU A 60 6.60 -5.03 1.32
C LEU A 60 5.97 -6.35 1.79
N PRO A 61 6.80 -7.35 2.16
CA PRO A 61 6.30 -8.56 2.81
C PRO A 61 5.37 -8.21 3.98
N PHE A 62 4.18 -8.84 4.00
CA PHE A 62 3.10 -8.50 4.93
C PHE A 62 3.53 -8.45 6.41
N LYS A 63 4.48 -9.31 6.80
CA LYS A 63 5.05 -9.32 8.16
C LYS A 63 5.59 -7.95 8.60
N PHE A 64 6.23 -7.19 7.69
CA PHE A 64 6.82 -5.89 8.01
C PHE A 64 5.75 -4.79 8.11
N ALA A 65 4.76 -4.82 7.22
CA ALA A 65 3.60 -3.93 7.30
C ALA A 65 2.86 -4.12 8.63
N ARG A 66 2.63 -5.38 9.02
CA ARG A 66 2.02 -5.72 10.31
C ARG A 66 2.82 -5.21 11.50
N GLU A 67 4.15 -5.34 11.49
CA GLU A 67 5.02 -4.80 12.54
C GLU A 67 4.84 -3.28 12.69
N MET A 68 4.81 -2.54 11.57
CA MET A 68 4.57 -1.10 11.59
C MET A 68 3.18 -0.74 12.11
N TYR A 69 2.13 -1.43 11.66
CA TYR A 69 0.77 -1.11 12.10
C TYR A 69 0.52 -1.41 13.57
N VAL A 70 1.28 -2.34 14.19
CA VAL A 70 1.26 -2.56 15.64
C VAL A 70 1.90 -1.40 16.40
N VAL A 71 2.98 -0.83 15.86
CA VAL A 71 3.65 0.34 16.46
C VAL A 71 2.81 1.61 16.29
N GLY A 72 2.09 1.73 15.17
CA GLY A 72 1.29 2.89 14.84
C GLY A 72 2.11 4.04 14.25
N GLU A 73 1.42 5.15 13.96
CA GLU A 73 2.02 6.34 13.38
C GLU A 73 3.07 6.97 14.30
N SER A 74 4.09 7.59 13.70
CA SER A 74 5.15 8.29 14.44
C SER A 74 4.75 9.72 14.88
N GLY A 75 3.51 10.12 14.56
CA GLY A 75 2.90 11.42 14.86
C GLY A 75 2.63 12.24 13.60
N MET A 76 1.63 13.13 13.65
CA MET A 76 1.28 14.06 12.56
C MET A 76 0.95 13.42 11.20
N GLY A 77 0.45 12.18 11.16
CA GLY A 77 0.01 11.53 9.92
C GLY A 77 1.14 10.98 9.05
N TYR A 78 2.27 10.62 9.64
CA TYR A 78 3.36 9.96 8.93
C TYR A 78 4.00 8.81 9.73
N CYS A 79 4.63 7.90 9.00
CA CYS A 79 5.39 6.78 9.50
C CYS A 79 6.88 6.97 9.21
N ILE A 80 7.71 6.79 10.23
CA ILE A 80 9.17 6.74 10.10
C ILE A 80 9.63 5.31 10.34
N PHE A 81 10.47 4.79 9.45
CA PHE A 81 11.08 3.48 9.63
C PHE A 81 12.38 3.36 8.84
N THR A 82 13.18 2.35 9.14
CA THR A 82 14.37 1.99 8.36
C THR A 82 14.25 0.56 7.87
N LEU A 83 14.48 0.34 6.57
CA LEU A 83 14.63 -1.01 6.02
C LEU A 83 16.09 -1.42 6.04
N HIS A 84 16.33 -2.67 6.44
CA HIS A 84 17.63 -3.33 6.39
C HIS A 84 17.63 -4.36 5.27
N PHE A 85 18.63 -4.30 4.42
CA PHE A 85 18.75 -5.15 3.23
C PHE A 85 19.75 -6.28 3.42
N ALA A 86 19.67 -7.29 2.55
CA ALA A 86 20.52 -8.49 2.59
C ALA A 86 22.02 -8.22 2.41
N ASP A 87 22.38 -7.17 1.70
CA ASP A 87 23.78 -6.71 1.54
C ASP A 87 24.31 -5.91 2.75
N GLY A 88 23.51 -5.78 3.81
CA GLY A 88 23.86 -5.07 5.04
C GLY A 88 23.62 -3.57 5.00
N THR A 89 23.21 -2.97 3.87
CA THR A 89 22.89 -1.55 3.86
C THR A 89 21.51 -1.28 4.47
N ARG A 90 21.27 -0.01 4.82
CA ARG A 90 20.04 0.46 5.43
C ARG A 90 19.52 1.68 4.70
N GLN A 91 18.20 1.82 4.61
CA GLN A 91 17.55 2.99 4.04
C GLN A 91 16.45 3.50 4.98
N PRO A 92 16.55 4.75 5.46
CA PRO A 92 15.47 5.40 6.18
C PRO A 92 14.32 5.81 5.24
N TYR A 93 13.10 5.80 5.78
CA TYR A 93 11.86 6.13 5.11
C TYR A 93 11.01 7.08 5.95
N CYS A 94 10.35 8.01 5.27
CA CYS A 94 9.30 8.86 5.81
C CYS A 94 8.14 8.83 4.83
N THR A 95 7.07 8.13 5.20
CA THR A 95 5.87 7.95 4.36
C THR A 95 4.66 8.51 5.09
N GLY A 96 3.53 8.65 4.38
CA GLY A 96 2.24 8.80 5.06
C GLY A 96 1.86 7.55 5.87
N ASN A 97 0.57 7.41 6.17
CA ASN A 97 0.05 6.32 7.02
C ASN A 97 0.05 4.93 6.37
N LEU A 98 0.51 4.82 5.12
CA LEU A 98 0.58 3.58 4.36
C LEU A 98 2.03 3.30 3.99
N ILE A 99 2.49 2.10 4.32
CA ILE A 99 3.91 1.73 4.20
C ILE A 99 4.14 0.60 3.21
N ASP A 100 3.08 0.02 2.62
CA ASP A 100 3.18 -1.20 1.80
C ASP A 100 3.97 -1.03 0.51
N PHE A 101 4.05 0.20 -0.05
CA PHE A 101 4.75 0.47 -1.31
C PHE A 101 5.90 1.50 -1.14
N PRO A 102 6.97 1.20 -0.41
CA PRO A 102 8.11 2.11 -0.29
C PRO A 102 8.89 2.21 -1.61
N GLU A 103 9.48 3.36 -1.88
CA GLU A 103 10.44 3.49 -2.98
C GLU A 103 11.70 2.67 -2.66
N MET A 104 12.15 1.83 -3.58
CA MET A 104 13.40 1.10 -3.37
C MET A 104 14.59 1.95 -3.81
N PRO A 105 15.70 1.97 -3.06
CA PRO A 105 16.94 2.57 -3.55
C PRO A 105 17.44 1.81 -4.80
N ALA A 106 18.26 2.47 -5.61
CA ALA A 106 18.72 1.93 -6.88
C ALA A 106 19.34 0.52 -6.73
N GLY A 107 18.90 -0.41 -7.59
CA GLY A 107 19.38 -1.79 -7.58
C GLY A 107 18.79 -2.69 -6.49
N LYS A 108 17.82 -2.20 -5.70
CA LYS A 108 17.15 -3.00 -4.66
C LYS A 108 15.70 -3.30 -4.97
N SER A 109 15.21 -4.37 -4.37
CA SER A 109 13.83 -4.83 -4.43
C SER A 109 13.28 -5.12 -3.03
N VAL A 110 11.97 -5.26 -2.93
CA VAL A 110 11.30 -5.67 -1.67
C VAL A 110 11.71 -7.07 -1.21
N CYS A 111 12.20 -7.91 -2.11
CA CYS A 111 12.72 -9.25 -1.80
C CYS A 111 14.06 -9.20 -1.05
N ASP A 112 14.80 -8.09 -1.17
CA ASP A 112 16.09 -7.92 -0.50
C ASP A 112 15.94 -7.44 0.96
N VAL A 113 14.71 -7.13 1.39
CA VAL A 113 14.41 -6.60 2.73
C VAL A 113 14.44 -7.73 3.75
N LEU A 114 15.39 -7.66 4.69
CA LEU A 114 15.52 -8.62 5.78
C LEU A 114 14.81 -8.17 7.05
N ALA A 115 14.75 -6.87 7.28
CA ALA A 115 14.17 -6.33 8.51
C ALA A 115 13.60 -4.92 8.32
N LEU A 116 12.59 -4.61 9.11
CA LEU A 116 12.08 -3.27 9.29
C LEU A 116 12.37 -2.81 10.73
N ARG A 117 12.73 -1.53 10.89
CA ARG A 117 12.95 -0.89 12.20
C ARG A 117 12.08 0.36 12.32
N PRO A 118 10.98 0.30 13.10
CA PRO A 118 10.09 1.44 13.31
C PRO A 118 10.82 2.59 14.02
N ASN A 119 10.43 3.83 13.72
CA ASN A 119 10.88 5.06 14.36
C ASN A 119 12.41 5.34 14.31
N GLN A 120 13.14 4.70 13.39
CA GLN A 120 14.57 4.94 13.16
C GLN A 120 14.81 5.73 11.87
N GLY A 121 15.87 6.56 11.86
CA GLY A 121 16.32 7.29 10.66
C GLY A 121 15.79 8.73 10.51
N ARG A 122 15.20 9.33 11.55
CA ARG A 122 14.53 10.66 11.52
C ARG A 122 15.40 11.86 11.09
N ARG A 123 16.72 11.71 11.03
CA ARG A 123 17.68 12.78 10.68
C ARG A 123 18.52 12.47 9.43
N GLU A 124 18.18 11.39 8.73
CA GLU A 124 18.88 10.90 7.56
C GLU A 124 18.05 11.19 6.29
N GLU A 125 18.67 11.14 5.10
CA GLU A 125 17.96 11.32 3.83
C GLU A 125 16.98 10.17 3.60
N SER A 126 15.69 10.45 3.84
CA SER A 126 14.62 9.47 3.77
C SER A 126 14.01 9.38 2.37
N LEU A 127 13.75 8.15 1.92
CA LEU A 127 12.90 7.91 0.75
C LEU A 127 11.42 7.94 1.14
N GLY A 128 10.57 8.18 0.15
CA GLY A 128 9.12 8.20 0.29
C GLY A 128 8.47 6.86 -0.07
N ALA A 129 7.16 6.94 -0.32
CA ALA A 129 6.38 5.84 -0.88
C ALA A 129 6.25 6.04 -2.39
N ARG A 130 6.18 4.93 -3.13
CA ARG A 130 5.79 4.94 -4.54
C ARG A 130 4.39 5.53 -4.64
N GLN A 131 4.11 6.15 -5.78
CA GLN A 131 2.77 6.56 -6.10
C GLN A 131 1.83 5.35 -6.17
N TYR A 132 0.62 5.52 -5.65
CA TYR A 132 -0.39 4.48 -5.59
C TYR A 132 -1.78 5.03 -5.94
N TYR A 133 -2.71 4.12 -6.17
CA TYR A 133 -4.12 4.41 -6.44
C TYR A 133 -5.00 3.82 -5.35
N TRP A 134 -6.08 4.51 -5.02
CA TRP A 134 -7.20 3.94 -4.29
C TRP A 134 -8.19 3.32 -5.26
N CYS A 135 -8.70 2.15 -4.91
CA CYS A 135 -9.81 1.55 -5.62
C CYS A 135 -10.88 1.17 -4.58
N LEU A 136 -12.02 1.85 -4.63
CA LEU A 136 -13.04 1.72 -3.60
C LEU A 136 -14.17 0.81 -4.09
N PHE A 137 -14.60 -0.13 -3.25
CA PHE A 137 -15.77 -0.99 -3.51
C PHE A 137 -16.89 -0.73 -2.52
N GLY A 138 -18.14 -0.97 -2.90
CA GLY A 138 -19.30 -0.85 -2.01
C GLY A 138 -20.62 -0.99 -2.76
N GLY A 139 -21.71 -1.33 -2.05
CA GLY A 139 -23.03 -1.50 -2.65
C GLY A 139 -23.15 -2.76 -3.51
N HIS A 140 -23.73 -2.66 -4.71
CA HIS A 140 -24.00 -3.84 -5.58
C HIS A 140 -22.74 -4.53 -6.12
N SER A 141 -21.56 -3.91 -6.05
CA SER A 141 -20.28 -4.47 -6.50
C SER A 141 -19.58 -5.35 -5.44
N GLU A 142 -20.07 -5.38 -4.20
CA GLU A 142 -19.38 -5.99 -3.06
C GLU A 142 -19.25 -7.53 -3.15
N LYS A 143 -20.30 -8.26 -3.52
CA LYS A 143 -20.27 -9.73 -3.55
C LYS A 143 -19.33 -10.29 -4.62
N THR A 144 -19.43 -9.78 -5.85
CA THR A 144 -18.58 -10.20 -6.97
C THR A 144 -17.12 -9.82 -6.73
N PHE A 145 -16.90 -8.66 -6.10
CA PHE A 145 -15.56 -8.20 -5.76
C PHE A 145 -14.91 -9.07 -4.68
N MET A 146 -15.60 -9.33 -3.57
CA MET A 146 -15.06 -10.14 -2.47
C MET A 146 -14.71 -11.56 -2.92
N GLN A 147 -15.43 -12.12 -3.90
CA GLN A 147 -15.06 -13.40 -4.54
C GLN A 147 -13.72 -13.31 -5.29
N ARG A 148 -13.54 -12.29 -6.15
CA ARG A 148 -12.29 -12.06 -6.88
C ARG A 148 -11.11 -11.81 -5.94
N LEU A 149 -11.33 -10.97 -4.92
CA LEU A 149 -10.33 -10.67 -3.90
C LEU A 149 -9.94 -11.92 -3.11
N SER A 150 -10.90 -12.74 -2.70
CA SER A 150 -10.62 -13.99 -1.98
C SER A 150 -9.78 -14.98 -2.79
N HIS A 151 -9.93 -14.99 -4.12
CA HIS A 151 -9.12 -15.83 -5.00
C HIS A 151 -7.69 -15.30 -5.11
N ALA A 152 -7.51 -13.98 -5.20
CA ALA A 152 -6.20 -13.33 -5.28
C ALA A 152 -5.39 -13.43 -3.97
N LEU A 153 -6.06 -13.29 -2.82
CA LEU A 153 -5.43 -13.31 -1.48
C LEU A 153 -5.09 -14.71 -0.97
N ARG A 154 -5.59 -15.78 -1.60
CA ARG A 154 -5.22 -17.17 -1.25
C ARG A 154 -3.78 -17.54 -1.57
N PHE A 155 -3.03 -16.66 -2.25
CA PHE A 155 -1.65 -16.90 -2.71
C PHE A 155 -0.63 -15.89 -2.17
N SER A 156 -1.00 -15.07 -1.18
CA SER A 156 -0.11 -14.07 -0.53
C SER A 156 0.26 -14.45 0.89
#